data_AF-A0A2L0BLV6-F1
#
_entry.id   AF-A0A2L0BLV6-F1
#
_cell.length_a   1.000
_cell.length_b   1.000
_cell.length_c   1.000
_cell.angle_alpha   90.00
_cell.angle_beta   90.00
_cell.angle_gamma   90.00
#
_symmetry.space_group_name_H-M   'P 1'
#
loop_
_entity.id
_entity.type
_entity.pdbx_description
1 polymer ?
#
loop_
_entity_poly.entity_id
_entity_poly.type
_entity_poly.pdbx_seq_one_letter_code
_entity_poly.pdbx_strand_id
1 'polypeptide(L)'
;LRTLKQRWDSVTARANDKKIKLEIALKEATEFHESLQAFVDWLTNAEKILSNLKPVSRVLDTIQEQIEDHKIFQKDVSAHREIMLNLDKKGTHLKYFSQKQDVILIKNLLIS
;
A
#
# COMPACT_ATOMS: atom_id res chain seq x y z
N LEU A 1 14.67 46.90 3.18
CA LEU A 1 15.19 45.98 2.13
C LEU A 1 15.71 44.65 2.69
N ARG A 2 16.68 44.62 3.63
CA ARG A 2 17.20 43.35 4.22
C ARG A 2 16.12 42.46 4.86
N THR A 3 15.23 43.03 5.67
CA THR A 3 14.14 42.29 6.33
C THR A 3 13.15 41.68 5.35
N LEU A 4 12.87 42.36 4.24
CA LEU A 4 11.97 41.84 3.20
C LEU A 4 12.63 40.65 2.48
N LYS A 5 13.91 40.76 2.15
CA LYS A 5 14.69 39.64 1.58
C LYS A 5 14.70 38.42 2.50
N GLN A 6 14.96 38.61 3.79
CA GLN A 6 14.95 37.51 4.76
C GLN A 6 13.57 36.82 4.86
N ARG A 7 12.47 37.60 4.87
CA ARG A 7 11.11 37.04 4.88
C ARG A 7 10.81 36.27 3.59
N TRP A 8 11.22 36.81 2.45
CA TRP A 8 11.08 36.15 1.15
C TRP A 8 11.84 34.82 1.09
N ASP A 9 13.10 34.82 1.51
CA ASP A 9 13.94 33.61 1.52
C ASP A 9 13.33 32.54 2.46
N SER A 10 12.81 32.95 3.62
CA SER A 10 12.14 32.04 4.58
C SER A 10 10.87 31.41 4.02
N VAL A 11 9.99 32.20 3.39
CA VAL A 11 8.75 31.69 2.78
C VAL A 11 9.08 30.76 1.61
N THR A 12 10.04 31.12 0.78
CA THR A 12 10.48 30.31 -0.36
C THR A 12 11.05 28.97 0.11
N ALA A 13 11.90 28.97 1.16
CA ALA A 13 12.43 27.74 1.75
C ALA A 13 11.32 26.84 2.30
N ARG A 14 10.33 27.41 3.01
CA ARG A 14 9.17 26.65 3.52
C ARG A 14 8.31 26.08 2.39
N ALA A 15 8.08 26.85 1.33
CA ALA A 15 7.30 26.39 0.18
C ALA A 15 8.00 25.23 -0.54
N ASN A 16 9.32 25.32 -0.73
CA ASN A 16 10.12 24.25 -1.33
C ASN A 16 10.12 22.98 -0.46
N ASP A 17 10.30 23.10 0.86
CA ASP A 17 10.21 21.96 1.78
C ASP A 17 8.83 21.29 1.74
N LYS A 18 7.75 22.08 1.71
CA LYS A 18 6.39 21.54 1.58
C LYS A 18 6.18 20.85 0.24
N LYS A 19 6.68 21.42 -0.86
CA LYS A 19 6.60 20.83 -2.20
C LYS A 19 7.28 19.46 -2.22
N ILE A 20 8.54 19.37 -1.76
CA ILE A 20 9.31 18.12 -1.74
C ILE A 20 8.56 17.06 -0.93
N LYS A 21 8.01 17.41 0.24
CA LYS A 21 7.24 16.49 1.08
C LYS A 21 5.98 15.98 0.39
N LEU A 22 5.26 16.85 -0.33
CA LEU A 22 4.07 16.44 -1.09
C LEU A 22 4.43 15.53 -2.27
N GLU A 23 5.53 15.79 -2.96
CA GLU A 23 6.02 14.94 -4.06
C GLU A 23 6.40 13.54 -3.56
N ILE A 24 7.07 13.45 -2.40
CA ILE A 24 7.38 12.17 -1.75
C ILE A 24 6.09 11.43 -1.37
N ALA A 25 5.17 12.11 -0.69
CA ALA A 25 3.92 11.51 -0.23
C ALA A 25 3.06 11.01 -1.40
N LEU A 26 3.00 11.78 -2.48
CA LEU A 26 2.29 11.40 -3.70
C LEU A 26 2.91 10.14 -4.31
N LYS A 27 4.24 10.11 -4.44
CA LYS A 27 4.94 8.94 -4.97
C LYS A 27 4.66 7.69 -4.14
N GLU A 28 4.80 7.78 -2.82
CA GLU A 28 4.56 6.66 -1.91
C GLU A 28 3.09 6.18 -1.95
N ALA A 29 2.14 7.12 -2.05
CA ALA A 29 0.72 6.80 -2.17
C ALA A 29 0.40 6.09 -3.50
N THR A 30 0.98 6.55 -4.61
CA THR A 30 0.83 5.90 -5.92
C THR A 30 1.40 4.49 -5.92
N GLU A 31 2.64 4.31 -5.44
CA GLU A 31 3.27 2.98 -5.37
C GLU A 31 2.49 2.01 -4.45
N PHE A 32 1.95 2.52 -3.33
CA PHE A 32 1.08 1.74 -2.46
C PHE A 32 -0.22 1.34 -3.17
N HIS A 33 -0.87 2.28 -3.86
CA HIS A 33 -2.12 2.02 -4.58
C HIS A 33 -1.94 0.96 -5.68
N GLU A 34 -0.89 1.07 -6.49
CA GLU A 34 -0.56 0.10 -7.54
C GLU A 34 -0.30 -1.30 -6.95
N SER A 35 0.50 -1.37 -5.88
CA SER A 35 0.80 -2.64 -5.20
C SER A 35 -0.47 -3.26 -4.58
N LEU A 36 -1.34 -2.42 -4.02
CA LEU A 36 -2.60 -2.87 -3.43
C LEU A 36 -3.55 -3.41 -4.49
N GLN A 37 -3.67 -2.72 -5.62
CA GLN A 37 -4.54 -3.16 -6.72
C GLN A 37 -4.08 -4.51 -7.26
N ALA A 38 -2.77 -4.68 -7.50
CA ALA A 38 -2.23 -5.97 -7.95
C ALA A 38 -2.51 -7.10 -6.94
N PHE A 39 -2.45 -6.81 -5.63
CA PHE A 39 -2.76 -7.79 -4.60
C PHE A 39 -4.26 -8.12 -4.53
N VAL A 40 -5.14 -7.15 -4.73
CA VAL A 40 -6.60 -7.36 -4.83
C VAL A 40 -6.96 -8.22 -6.05
N ASP A 41 -6.32 -7.95 -7.19
CA ASP A 41 -6.53 -8.74 -8.41
C ASP A 41 -6.08 -10.19 -8.20
N TRP A 42 -4.94 -10.41 -7.54
CA TRP A 42 -4.49 -11.74 -7.15
C TRP A 42 -5.48 -12.44 -6.20
N LEU A 43 -5.93 -11.75 -5.14
CA LEU A 43 -6.92 -12.29 -4.19
C LEU A 43 -8.20 -12.72 -4.91
N THR A 44 -8.72 -11.87 -5.80
CA THR A 44 -9.92 -12.15 -6.60
C THR A 44 -9.74 -13.41 -7.45
N ASN A 45 -8.57 -13.58 -8.07
CA ASN A 45 -8.27 -14.78 -8.84
C ASN A 45 -8.11 -16.02 -7.94
N ALA A 46 -7.46 -15.88 -6.78
CA ALA A 46 -7.29 -16.97 -5.81
C ALA A 46 -8.65 -17.47 -5.28
N GLU A 47 -9.56 -16.54 -4.95
CA GLU A 47 -10.95 -16.85 -4.57
C GLU A 47 -11.70 -17.58 -5.70
N LYS A 48 -11.53 -17.12 -6.94
CA LYS A 48 -12.12 -17.77 -8.12
C LYS A 48 -11.57 -19.19 -8.34
N ILE A 49 -10.28 -19.42 -8.12
CA ILE A 49 -9.70 -20.77 -8.18
C ILE A 49 -10.40 -21.66 -7.17
N LEU A 50 -10.46 -21.23 -5.90
CA LEU A 50 -11.10 -21.97 -4.81
C LEU A 50 -12.59 -22.26 -5.09
N SER A 51 -13.33 -21.28 -5.61
CA SER A 51 -14.76 -21.45 -5.92
C SER A 51 -15.03 -22.43 -7.07
N ASN A 52 -14.06 -22.62 -7.96
CA ASN A 52 -14.18 -23.50 -9.12
C ASN A 52 -13.52 -24.88 -8.92
N LEU A 53 -12.99 -25.17 -7.71
CA LEU A 53 -12.45 -26.49 -7.41
C LEU A 53 -13.54 -27.55 -7.53
N LYS A 54 -13.22 -28.65 -8.21
CA LYS A 54 -14.10 -29.80 -8.32
C LYS A 54 -14.27 -30.46 -6.94
N PRO A 55 -15.41 -31.12 -6.68
CA PRO A 55 -15.58 -31.95 -5.49
C PRO A 55 -14.45 -32.99 -5.36
N VAL A 56 -14.11 -33.35 -4.13
CA VAL A 56 -13.07 -34.35 -3.84
C VAL A 56 -13.44 -35.69 -4.49
N SER A 57 -12.51 -36.24 -5.27
CA SER A 57 -12.71 -37.50 -5.97
C SER A 57 -12.55 -38.70 -5.04
N ARG A 58 -13.23 -39.80 -5.36
CA ARG A 58 -13.03 -41.12 -4.74
C ARG A 58 -12.09 -42.02 -5.56
N VAL A 59 -11.63 -41.53 -6.70
CA VAL A 59 -10.67 -42.20 -7.59
C VAL A 59 -9.27 -41.80 -7.16
N LEU A 60 -8.41 -42.80 -6.92
CA LEU A 60 -7.06 -42.61 -6.36
C LEU A 60 -6.20 -41.63 -7.18
N ASP A 61 -6.16 -41.81 -8.50
CA ASP A 61 -5.32 -40.97 -9.36
C ASP A 61 -5.80 -39.51 -9.33
N THR A 62 -7.12 -39.29 -9.41
CA THR A 62 -7.70 -37.94 -9.37
C THR A 62 -7.53 -37.26 -8.02
N ILE A 63 -7.68 -37.98 -6.90
CA ILE A 63 -7.47 -37.36 -5.57
C ILE A 63 -6.00 -37.00 -5.36
N GLN A 64 -5.05 -37.78 -5.91
CA GLN A 64 -3.63 -37.44 -5.87
C GLN A 64 -3.33 -36.15 -6.65
N GLU A 65 -3.90 -36.00 -7.85
CA GLU A 65 -3.82 -34.76 -8.63
C GLU A 65 -4.41 -33.56 -7.86
N GLN A 66 -5.62 -33.71 -7.31
CA GLN A 66 -6.26 -32.67 -6.50
C GLN A 66 -5.43 -32.25 -5.29
N ILE A 67 -4.74 -33.19 -4.63
CA ILE A 67 -3.83 -32.90 -3.51
C ILE A 67 -2.64 -32.07 -3.99
N GLU A 68 -2.03 -32.43 -5.13
CA GLU A 68 -0.86 -31.71 -5.63
C GLU A 68 -1.20 -30.29 -6.09
N ASP A 69 -2.31 -30.12 -6.81
CA ASP A 69 -2.84 -28.81 -7.18
C ASP A 69 -3.08 -27.94 -5.93
N HIS A 70 -3.66 -28.51 -4.88
CA HIS A 70 -3.91 -27.79 -3.64
C HIS A 70 -2.61 -27.38 -2.92
N LYS A 71 -1.56 -28.22 -2.95
CA LYS A 71 -0.25 -27.84 -2.41
C LYS A 71 0.39 -26.70 -3.20
N ILE A 72 0.26 -26.69 -4.52
CA ILE A 72 0.74 -25.60 -5.37
C ILE A 72 0.03 -24.30 -4.99
N PHE A 73 -1.30 -24.34 -4.85
CA PHE A 73 -2.09 -23.19 -4.40
C PHE A 73 -1.68 -22.70 -3.01
N GLN A 74 -1.46 -23.62 -2.05
CA GLN A 74 -0.98 -23.25 -0.71
C GLN A 74 0.40 -22.56 -0.73
N LYS A 75 1.31 -23.00 -1.61
CA LYS A 75 2.61 -22.34 -1.80
C LYS A 75 2.44 -20.94 -2.37
N ASP A 76 1.57 -20.76 -3.35
CA ASP A 76 1.27 -19.44 -3.94
C ASP A 76 0.70 -18.47 -2.90
N VAL A 77 -0.29 -18.91 -2.11
CA VAL A 77 -0.85 -18.13 -0.99
C VAL A 77 0.22 -17.77 0.04
N SER A 78 1.13 -18.71 0.34
CA SER A 78 2.21 -18.48 1.29
C SER A 78 3.22 -17.44 0.78
N ALA A 79 3.54 -17.43 -0.52
CA ALA A 79 4.41 -16.44 -1.14
C ALA A 79 3.82 -15.02 -1.08
N HIS A 80 2.50 -14.91 -1.20
CA HIS A 80 1.79 -13.63 -1.13
C HIS A 80 1.64 -13.06 0.29
N ARG A 81 1.96 -13.83 1.34
CA ARG A 81 1.95 -13.36 2.73
C ARG A 81 2.90 -12.19 2.97
N GLU A 82 4.09 -12.22 2.38
CA GLU A 82 5.07 -11.15 2.56
C GLU A 82 4.59 -9.84 1.92
N ILE A 83 3.94 -9.94 0.74
CA ILE A 83 3.34 -8.80 0.04
C ILE A 83 2.25 -8.16 0.91
N MET A 84 1.37 -8.97 1.50
CA MET A 84 0.33 -8.51 2.43
C MET A 84 0.93 -7.74 3.61
N LEU A 85 1.98 -8.27 4.24
CA LEU A 85 2.66 -7.62 5.37
C LEU A 85 3.31 -6.30 4.97
N ASN A 86 3.89 -6.23 3.76
CA ASN A 86 4.47 -4.99 3.24
C ASN A 86 3.39 -3.94 2.94
N LEU A 87 2.27 -4.35 2.36
CA LEU A 87 1.11 -3.47 2.13
C LEU A 87 0.57 -2.91 3.44
N ASP A 88 0.41 -3.74 4.47
CA ASP A 88 -0.05 -3.29 5.79
C ASP A 88 0.89 -2.24 6.41
N LYS A 89 2.20 -2.48 6.33
CA LYS A 89 3.23 -1.52 6.78
C LYS A 89 3.16 -0.20 6.01
N LYS A 90 3.13 -0.26 4.67
CA LYS A 90 3.06 0.94 3.80
C LYS A 90 1.76 1.72 4.04
N GLY A 91 0.63 1.03 4.11
CA GLY A 91 -0.68 1.65 4.39
C GLY A 91 -0.72 2.34 5.76
N THR A 92 -0.15 1.68 6.78
CA THR A 92 0.00 2.26 8.12
C THR A 92 0.90 3.49 8.11
N HIS A 93 2.04 3.43 7.41
CA HIS A 93 2.94 4.58 7.27
C HIS A 93 2.24 5.78 6.64
N LEU A 94 1.59 5.57 5.49
CA LEU A 94 0.86 6.64 4.77
C LEU A 94 -0.26 7.24 5.63
N LYS A 95 -1.01 6.42 6.36
CA LYS A 95 -2.06 6.87 7.28
C LYS A 95 -1.54 7.81 8.37
N TYR A 96 -0.41 7.49 8.99
CA TYR A 96 0.14 8.34 10.06
C TYR A 96 0.95 9.52 9.52
N PHE A 97 1.56 9.38 8.35
CA PHE A 97 2.26 10.46 7.66
C PHE A 97 1.28 11.59 7.29
N SER A 98 0.11 11.27 6.74
CA SER A 98 -0.94 12.26 6.45
C SER A 98 -1.48 12.91 7.73
N GLN A 99 -1.85 12.11 8.74
CA GLN A 99 -2.40 12.63 10.01
C GLN A 99 -1.44 13.56 10.77
N LYS A 100 -0.14 13.26 10.80
CA LYS A 100 0.85 14.12 11.48
C LYS A 100 1.06 15.45 10.75
N GLN A 101 0.97 15.46 9.42
CA GLN A 101 1.12 16.69 8.65
C GLN A 101 -0.13 17.56 8.69
N ASP A 102 -1.32 16.97 8.63
CA ASP A 102 -2.59 17.72 8.59
C ASP A 102 -2.91 18.38 9.94
N VAL A 103 -2.59 17.73 11.07
CA VAL A 103 -2.90 18.27 12.40
C VAL A 103 -2.03 19.47 12.77
N ILE A 104 -0.74 19.47 12.40
CA ILE A 104 0.17 20.58 12.72
C ILE A 104 -0.06 21.77 11.78
N LEU A 105 -0.36 21.53 10.50
CA LEU A 105 -0.66 22.60 9.55
C LEU A 105 -1.95 23.33 9.94
N ILE A 106 -3.01 22.59 10.28
CA ILE A 106 -4.30 23.17 10.68
C ILE A 106 -4.16 23.98 11.99
N LYS A 107 -3.45 23.45 13.00
CA LYS A 107 -3.26 24.20 14.26
C LYS A 107 -2.45 25.48 14.08
N ASN A 108 -1.40 25.46 13.26
CA ASN A 108 -0.57 26.64 13.05
C ASN A 108 -1.19 27.66 12.08
N LEU A 109 -2.11 27.24 11.20
CA LEU A 109 -2.88 28.14 10.33
C LEU A 109 -4.11 28.76 11.02
N LEU A 110 -4.61 28.17 12.11
CA LEU A 110 -5.75 28.68 12.89
C LEU A 110 -5.34 29.56 14.09
N ILE A 111 -4.04 29.64 14.41
CA ILE A 111 -3.50 30.41 15.57
C ILE A 111 -2.68 31.65 15.09
N SER A 112 -2.74 32.02 13.81
CA SER A 112 -2.25 33.32 13.29
C SER A 112 -3.34 34.08 12.58
#